data_AF-A0A7Y4GZK5-F1
#
_entry.id   AF-A0A7Y4GZK5-F1
#
_cell.length_a   1.000
_cell.length_b   1.000
_cell.length_c   1.000
_cell.angle_alpha   90.00
_cell.angle_beta   90.00
_cell.angle_gamma   90.00
#
_symmetry.space_group_name_H-M   'P 1'
#
loop_
_entity.id
_entity.type
_entity.pdbx_description
1 polymer ?
#
loop_
_entity_poly.entity_id
_entity_poly.type
_entity_poly.pdbx_seq_one_letter_code
_entity_poly.pdbx_strand_id
1 'polypeptide(L)'
;MKKTRRKIEAALKAKIALEALREQSTVTDLAQRYQVHVNQIYAWKKQLQDQAVRAFDAGAGRDGEAAHELEVEKLHAKIGQLTVERDFLARRSGR
;
A
#
# COMPACT_ATOMS: atom_id res chain seq x y z
N MET A 1 4.35 -15.48 25.42
CA MET A 1 3.66 -14.17 25.25
C MET A 1 3.91 -13.68 23.83
N LYS A 2 2.87 -13.55 22.99
CA LYS A 2 3.03 -12.98 21.63
C LYS A 2 3.27 -11.48 21.76
N LYS A 3 4.52 -11.04 21.63
CA LYS A 3 4.89 -9.63 21.60
C LYS A 3 4.31 -9.02 20.32
N THR A 4 3.22 -8.27 20.43
CA THR A 4 2.58 -7.59 19.29
C THR A 4 3.62 -6.69 18.62
N ARG A 5 4.03 -7.05 17.40
CA ARG A 5 5.04 -6.31 16.65
C ARG A 5 4.50 -4.90 16.38
N ARG A 6 5.20 -3.87 16.87
CA ARG A 6 4.85 -2.47 16.62
C ARG A 6 4.75 -2.24 15.11
N LYS A 7 3.57 -1.84 14.63
CA LYS A 7 3.38 -1.44 13.24
C LYS A 7 3.96 -0.03 13.09
N ILE A 8 4.85 0.13 12.14
CA ILE A 8 5.44 1.43 11.79
C ILE A 8 4.77 1.84 10.48
N GLU A 9 4.14 3.01 10.51
CA GLU A 9 3.43 3.60 9.37
C GLU A 9 4.35 3.77 8.16
N ALA A 10 3.79 3.62 6.96
CA ALA A 10 4.56 3.71 5.71
C ALA A 10 5.24 5.09 5.56
N ALA A 11 4.53 6.17 5.91
CA ALA A 11 5.06 7.52 5.88
C ALA A 11 6.26 7.70 6.83
N LEU A 12 6.19 7.11 8.03
CA LEU A 12 7.27 7.18 9.01
C LEU A 12 8.51 6.39 8.54
N LYS A 13 8.31 5.20 7.93
CA LYS A 13 9.40 4.43 7.31
C LYS A 13 10.11 5.22 6.21
N ALA A 14 9.34 5.84 5.31
CA ALA A 14 9.87 6.65 4.23
C ALA A 14 10.67 7.85 4.76
N LYS A 15 10.16 8.53 5.80
CA LYS A 15 10.88 9.64 6.47
C LYS A 15 12.21 9.19 7.07
N ILE A 16 12.22 8.09 7.83
CA ILE A 16 13.45 7.55 8.43
C ILE A 16 14.46 7.13 7.34
N ALA A 17 13.99 6.49 6.26
CA ALA A 17 14.83 6.10 5.14
C ALA A 17 15.44 7.31 4.41
N LEU A 18 14.66 8.40 4.24
CA LEU A 18 15.14 9.66 3.66
C LEU A 18 16.17 10.34 4.55
N GLU A 19 15.94 10.44 5.86
CA GLU A 19 16.91 11.01 6.81
C GLU A 19 18.22 10.21 6.82
N ALA A 20 18.13 8.87 6.76
CA ALA A 20 19.29 7.98 6.65
C ALA A 20 20.00 8.05 5.27
N LEU A 21 19.29 8.44 4.21
CA LEU A 21 19.85 8.63 2.87
C LEU A 21 20.57 9.97 2.74
N ARG A 22 20.02 11.03 3.35
CA ARG A 22 20.57 12.39 3.32
C ARG A 22 21.74 12.59 4.30
N GLU A 23 22.10 11.55 5.06
CA GLU A 23 23.18 11.59 6.08
C GLU A 23 23.02 12.71 7.11
N GLN A 24 21.79 13.18 7.31
CA GLN A 24 21.46 14.26 8.25
C GLN A 24 21.62 13.84 9.71
N SER A 25 21.63 12.53 9.97
CA SER A 25 21.84 11.93 11.29
C SER A 25 22.43 10.53 11.10
N THR A 26 23.21 10.05 12.06
CA THR A 26 23.76 8.70 11.97
C THR A 26 22.63 7.67 12.09
N VAL A 27 22.79 6.51 11.47
CA VAL A 27 21.79 5.43 11.53
C VAL A 27 21.55 4.99 12.99
N THR A 28 22.58 5.09 13.83
CA THR A 28 22.54 4.85 15.27
C THR A 28 21.68 5.87 16.02
N ASP A 29 21.79 7.17 15.69
CA ASP A 29 20.95 8.20 16.31
C ASP A 29 19.48 8.04 15.90
N LEU A 30 19.24 7.72 14.62
CA LEU A 30 17.89 7.45 14.10
C LEU A 30 17.27 6.21 14.77
N ALA A 31 18.08 5.17 15.00
CA ALA A 31 17.66 3.96 15.70
C ALA A 31 17.20 4.27 17.13
N GLN A 32 17.94 5.12 17.85
CA GLN A 32 17.58 5.55 19.20
C GLN A 32 16.33 6.44 19.19
N ARG A 33 16.30 7.48 18.33
CA ARG A 33 15.22 8.47 18.26
C ARG A 33 13.87 7.84 17.93
N TYR A 34 13.85 6.96 16.93
CA TYR A 34 12.63 6.31 16.47
C TYR A 34 12.35 4.96 17.16
N GLN A 35 13.26 4.52 18.03
CA GLN A 35 13.22 3.21 18.70
C GLN A 35 13.09 2.06 17.69
N VAL A 36 13.90 2.13 16.64
CA VAL A 36 13.94 1.18 15.53
C VAL A 36 15.30 0.51 15.50
N HIS A 37 15.35 -0.78 15.18
CA HIS A 37 16.63 -1.48 15.04
C HIS A 37 17.40 -0.99 13.81
N VAL A 38 18.72 -0.79 13.94
CA VAL A 38 19.62 -0.31 12.88
C VAL A 38 19.45 -1.05 11.54
N ASN A 39 19.39 -2.39 11.57
CA ASN A 39 19.15 -3.20 10.36
C ASN A 39 17.83 -2.88 9.64
N GLN A 40 16.78 -2.47 10.34
CA GLN A 40 15.52 -2.08 9.71
C GLN A 40 15.68 -0.76 8.94
N ILE A 41 16.47 0.18 9.48
CA ILE A 41 16.76 1.44 8.82
C ILE A 41 17.57 1.20 7.54
N TYR A 42 18.58 0.32 7.59
CA TYR A 42 19.32 -0.07 6.39
C TYR A 42 18.41 -0.73 5.34
N ALA A 43 17.51 -1.63 5.77
CA ALA A 43 16.55 -2.25 4.88
C ALA A 43 15.62 -1.23 4.22
N TRP A 44 15.11 -0.24 4.96
CA TRP A 44 14.25 0.80 4.40
C TRP A 44 15.03 1.79 3.51
N LYS A 45 16.27 2.12 3.84
CA LYS A 45 17.15 2.93 2.98
C LYS A 45 17.35 2.24 1.63
N LYS A 46 17.66 0.94 1.63
CA LYS A 46 17.78 0.15 0.40
C LYS A 46 16.45 0.09 -0.36
N GLN A 47 15.35 -0.22 0.32
CA GLN A 47 14.04 -0.27 -0.30
C GLN A 47 13.67 1.07 -0.96
N LEU A 48 13.96 2.19 -0.31
CA LEU A 48 13.72 3.52 -0.86
C LEU A 48 14.55 3.77 -2.12
N GLN A 49 15.83 3.39 -2.14
CA GLN A 49 16.69 3.50 -3.33
C GLN A 49 16.18 2.63 -4.49
N ASP A 50 15.83 1.38 -4.22
CA ASP A 50 15.32 0.44 -5.23
C ASP A 50 13.98 0.91 -5.81
N GLN A 51 13.10 1.45 -4.96
CA GLN A 51 11.80 1.97 -5.38
C GLN A 51 11.85 3.39 -5.95
N ALA A 52 12.92 4.16 -5.71
CA ALA A 52 13.05 5.52 -6.23
C ALA A 52 13.00 5.55 -7.76
N VAL A 53 13.55 4.54 -8.43
CA VAL A 53 13.50 4.41 -9.90
C VAL A 53 12.05 4.38 -10.39
N ARG A 54 11.17 3.67 -9.68
CA ARG A 54 9.74 3.62 -10.00
C ARG A 54 9.07 4.99 -9.87
N ALA A 55 9.51 5.84 -8.93
CA ALA A 55 8.92 7.17 -8.79
C ALA A 55 9.16 8.09 -10.00
N PHE A 56 10.18 7.80 -10.82
CA PHE A 56 10.49 8.53 -12.05
C PHE A 56 10.02 7.81 -13.32
N ASP A 57 9.56 6.57 -13.20
CA ASP A 57 8.95 5.85 -14.31
C ASP A 57 7.50 6.31 -14.45
N ALA A 58 7.19 7.01 -15.55
CA ALA A 58 5.88 7.56 -15.84
C ALA A 58 4.77 6.48 -15.99
N GLY A 59 5.14 5.19 -16.07
CA GLY A 59 4.20 4.07 -16.06
C GLY A 59 3.97 3.45 -14.68
N ALA A 60 4.84 3.68 -13.70
CA ALA A 60 4.79 3.00 -12.41
C ALA A 60 3.63 3.55 -11.54
N GLY A 61 2.50 2.86 -11.59
CA GLY A 61 1.27 3.23 -10.90
C GLY A 61 0.04 3.00 -11.78
N ARG A 62 0.20 3.16 -13.10
CA ARG A 62 -0.86 2.90 -14.08
C ARG A 62 -1.28 1.45 -14.12
N ASP A 63 -0.35 0.51 -13.93
CA ASP A 63 -0.69 -0.92 -13.89
C ASP A 63 -1.60 -1.26 -12.70
N GLY A 64 -1.39 -0.58 -11.56
CA GLY A 64 -2.21 -0.74 -10.36
C GLY A 64 -3.58 -0.09 -10.49
N GLU A 65 -3.63 1.11 -11.07
CA GLU A 65 -4.89 1.81 -11.38
C GLU A 65 -5.70 1.05 -12.43
N ALA A 66 -5.08 0.57 -13.51
CA ALA A 66 -5.76 -0.21 -14.54
C ALA A 66 -6.30 -1.53 -14.00
N ALA A 67 -5.53 -2.23 -13.14
CA ALA A 67 -6.03 -3.44 -12.47
C ALA A 67 -7.23 -3.14 -11.55
N HIS A 68 -7.19 -2.01 -10.84
CA HIS A 68 -8.30 -1.57 -10.00
C HIS A 68 -9.53 -1.18 -10.82
N GLU A 69 -9.35 -0.48 -11.94
CA GLU A 69 -10.43 -0.08 -12.84
C GLU A 69 -11.12 -1.30 -13.47
N LEU A 70 -10.35 -2.32 -13.88
CA LEU A 70 -10.89 -3.60 -14.33
C LEU A 70 -11.67 -4.35 -13.23
N GLU A 71 -11.23 -4.26 -11.98
CA GLU A 71 -11.95 -4.84 -10.85
C GLU A 71 -13.28 -4.10 -10.61
N VAL A 72 -13.26 -2.76 -10.65
CA VAL A 72 -14.46 -1.92 -10.52
C VAL A 72 -15.46 -2.23 -11.63
N GLU A 73 -15.01 -2.37 -12.89
CA GLU A 73 -15.87 -2.75 -14.01
C GLU A 73 -16.55 -4.10 -13.79
N LYS A 74 -15.78 -5.11 -13.36
CA LYS A 74 -16.32 -6.45 -13.03
C LYS A 74 -17.36 -6.40 -11.92
N LEU A 75 -17.11 -5.61 -10.87
CA LEU A 75 -18.05 -5.44 -9.77
C LEU A 75 -19.33 -4.73 -10.21
N HIS A 76 -19.23 -3.67 -11.02
CA HIS A 76 -20.39 -2.99 -11.60
C HIS A 76 -21.24 -3.93 -12.47
N ALA A 77 -20.59 -4.73 -13.34
CA ALA A 77 -21.28 -5.73 -14.13
C ALA A 77 -22.02 -6.76 -13.25
N LYS A 78 -21.39 -7.21 -12.16
CA LYS A 78 -22.00 -8.15 -11.22
C LYS A 78 -23.19 -7.55 -10.48
N ILE A 79 -23.10 -6.28 -10.06
CA ILE A 79 -24.21 -5.54 -9.45
C ILE A 79 -25.38 -5.43 -10.43
N GLY A 80 -25.12 -5.13 -11.71
CA GLY A 80 -26.13 -5.12 -12.76
C GLY A 80 -26.83 -6.47 -12.91
N GLN A 81 -26.05 -7.56 -13.02
CA GLN A 81 -26.59 -8.92 -13.09
C GLN A 81 -27.50 -9.23 -11.89
N LEU A 82 -27.01 -8.98 -10.67
CA LEU A 82 -27.77 -9.25 -9.43
C LEU A 82 -29.03 -8.39 -9.34
N THR A 83 -29.00 -7.16 -9.84
CA THR A 83 -30.16 -6.26 -9.88
C THR A 83 -31.24 -6.82 -10.80
N VAL A 84 -30.85 -7.29 -11.99
CA VAL A 84 -31.78 -7.91 -12.95
C VAL A 84 -32.36 -9.21 -12.39
N GLU A 85 -31.51 -10.07 -11.80
CA GLU A 85 -31.96 -11.32 -11.18
C GLU A 85 -32.94 -11.07 -10.03
N ARG A 86 -32.63 -10.09 -9.16
CA ARG A 86 -33.53 -9.66 -8.09
C ARG A 86 -34.86 -9.15 -8.64
N ASP A 87 -34.84 -8.26 -9.63
CA ASP A 87 -36.08 -7.69 -10.20
C ASP A 87 -36.93 -8.74 -10.90
N PHE A 88 -36.28 -9.69 -11.59
CA PHE A 88 -36.95 -10.83 -12.17
C PHE A 88 -37.63 -11.70 -11.09
N LEU A 89 -36.91 -12.04 -10.03
CA LEU A 89 -37.44 -12.83 -8.92
C LEU A 89 -38.55 -12.08 -8.18
N ALA A 90 -38.41 -10.77 -7.92
CA ALA A 90 -39.44 -9.96 -7.28
C ALA A 90 -40.72 -9.90 -8.12
N ARG A 91 -40.61 -9.74 -9.43
CA ARG A 91 -41.75 -9.78 -10.36
C ARG A 91 -42.42 -11.15 -10.42
N ARG A 92 -41.65 -12.24 -10.37
CA ARG A 92 -42.16 -13.62 -10.47
C ARG A 92 -42.70 -14.16 -9.15
N SER A 93 -42.12 -13.72 -8.04
CA SER A 93 -42.52 -14.04 -6.67
C SER A 93 -43.63 -13.13 -6.16
N GLY A 94 -44.12 -12.19 -6.97
CA GLY A 94 -45.37 -11.44 -6.74
C GLY A 94 -46.58 -12.36 -6.79
N ARG A 95 -46.71 -13.18 -5.75
CA ARG A 95 -47.91 -13.76 -5.17
C ARG A 95 -47.88 -13.41 -3.68
#